data_AF-A0A832VX27-F1
#
_entry.id   AF-A0A832VX27-F1
#
_cell.length_a   1.000
_cell.length_b   1.000
_cell.length_c   1.000
_cell.angle_alpha   90.00
_cell.angle_beta   90.00
_cell.angle_gamma   90.00
#
_symmetry.space_group_name_H-M   'P 1'
#
loop_
_entity.id
_entity.type
_entity.pdbx_description
1 polymer ?
#
loop_
_entity_poly.entity_id
_entity_poly.type
_entity_poly.pdbx_seq_one_letter_code
_entity_poly.pdbx_strand_id
1 'polypeptide(L)' 'MHIPTEEKHAEEPAEEPAEELAEEEPKRRVEGAAVIMIGPIPLVIGSDKRLALIAMGLALALMVVWLIFLLLL' A
#
# COMPACT_ATOMS: atom_id res chain seq x y z
N MET A 1 50.66 46.01 -36.72
CA MET A 1 50.66 44.53 -36.60
C MET A 1 49.29 44.17 -36.02
N HIS A 2 48.23 43.94 -36.82
CA HIS A 2 47.91 42.73 -37.60
C HIS A 2 47.89 41.42 -36.77
N ILE A 3 46.67 41.10 -36.29
CA ILE A 3 45.93 39.80 -36.17
C ILE A 3 46.60 38.66 -35.33
N PRO A 4 45.90 37.66 -34.71
CA PRO A 4 44.48 37.30 -34.91
C PRO A 4 43.66 36.68 -33.73
N THR A 5 42.34 36.68 -33.96
CA THR A 5 41.33 35.60 -33.78
C THR A 5 41.08 34.92 -32.44
N GLU A 6 39.85 35.14 -31.95
CA GLU A 6 38.84 34.11 -31.68
C GLU A 6 39.33 32.73 -31.19
N GLU A 7 39.58 32.62 -29.90
CA GLU A 7 39.54 31.32 -29.22
C GLU A 7 38.10 31.04 -28.79
N LYS A 8 37.44 30.39 -29.73
CA LYS A 8 36.19 29.64 -29.67
C LYS A 8 36.18 28.69 -28.45
N HIS A 9 35.73 29.17 -27.29
CA HIS A 9 35.22 28.27 -26.25
C HIS A 9 33.77 27.95 -26.63
N ALA A 10 33.62 26.93 -27.47
CA ALA A 10 32.33 26.30 -27.67
C ALA A 10 31.92 25.71 -26.32
N GLU A 11 30.99 26.38 -25.64
CA GLU A 11 30.20 25.75 -24.59
C GLU A 11 29.49 24.56 -25.22
N GLU A 12 29.99 23.38 -24.91
CA GLU A 12 29.28 22.12 -25.10
C GLU A 12 28.00 22.23 -24.26
N PRO A 13 26.80 22.14 -24.85
CA PRO A 13 25.59 22.18 -24.05
C PRO A 13 25.63 20.96 -23.15
N ALA A 14 25.63 21.18 -21.84
CA ALA A 14 25.43 20.14 -20.86
C ALA A 14 24.12 19.45 -21.22
N GLU A 15 24.22 18.23 -21.75
CA GLU A 15 23.08 17.33 -21.87
C GLU A 15 22.61 17.08 -20.43
N GLU A 16 21.56 17.79 -20.03
CA GLU A 16 20.81 17.43 -18.83
C GLU A 16 20.40 15.96 -19.01
N PRO A 17 20.83 15.05 -18.11
CA PRO A 17 20.38 13.67 -18.22
C PRO A 17 18.87 13.72 -18.05
N ALA A 18 18.17 13.43 -19.15
CA ALA A 18 16.73 13.29 -19.18
C ALA A 18 16.36 12.44 -17.97
N GLU A 19 15.58 13.02 -17.06
CA GLU A 19 15.02 12.31 -15.93
C GLU A 19 14.24 11.13 -16.52
N GLU A 20 14.89 9.97 -16.50
CA GLU A 20 14.30 8.70 -16.84
C GLU A 20 13.23 8.49 -15.76
N LEU A 21 12.00 8.88 -16.08
CA LEU A 21 10.81 8.59 -15.29
C LEU A 21 10.69 7.07 -15.29
N ALA A 22 11.44 6.43 -14.39
CA ALA A 22 11.31 5.04 -14.08
C ALA A 22 9.86 4.85 -13.65
N GLU A 23 9.04 4.32 -14.57
CA GLU A 23 7.67 3.97 -14.29
C GLU A 23 7.71 2.96 -13.16
N GLU A 24 7.41 3.40 -11.94
CA GLU A 24 7.30 2.51 -10.79
C GLU A 24 6.17 1.52 -11.09
N GLU A 25 6.53 0.28 -11.44
CA GLU A 25 5.55 -0.77 -11.65
C GLU A 25 4.62 -0.84 -10.43
N PRO A 26 3.29 -0.90 -10.62
CA PRO A 26 2.35 -0.81 -9.52
C PRO A 26 2.58 -1.97 -8.55
N LYS A 27 3.25 -1.68 -7.43
CA LYS A 27 3.47 -2.63 -6.33
C LYS A 27 2.11 -3.15 -5.88
N ARG A 28 1.83 -4.42 -6.21
CA ARG A 28 0.59 -5.10 -5.82
C ARG A 28 0.50 -5.10 -4.29
N ARG A 29 -0.37 -4.24 -3.75
CA ARG A 29 -0.67 -4.17 -2.33
C ARG A 29 -1.54 -5.38 -1.96
N VAL A 30 -0.99 -6.29 -1.16
CA VAL A 30 -1.77 -7.40 -0.60
C VAL A 30 -2.52 -6.88 0.61
N GLU A 31 -3.85 -6.99 0.58
CA GLU A 31 -4.71 -6.62 1.69
C GLU A 31 -5.23 -7.88 2.39
N GLY A 32 -5.38 -7.80 3.71
CA GLY A 32 -5.83 -8.92 4.53
C GLY A 32 -6.37 -8.47 5.88
N ALA A 33 -7.10 -9.37 6.54
CA ALA A 33 -7.59 -9.18 7.89
C ALA A 33 -7.45 -10.48 8.71
N ALA A 34 -7.14 -10.34 9.98
CA ALA A 34 -7.03 -11.40 10.96
C ALA A 34 -8.04 -11.16 12.10
N VAL A 35 -8.55 -12.24 12.67
CA VAL A 35 -9.50 -12.23 13.78
C VAL A 35 -8.95 -13.11 14.89
N ILE A 36 -8.86 -12.56 16.10
CA ILE A 36 -8.40 -13.24 17.31
C ILE A 36 -9.59 -13.31 18.28
N MET A 37 -9.94 -14.52 18.75
CA MET A 37 -10.96 -14.69 19.79
C MET A 37 -10.31 -14.63 21.18
N ILE A 38 -10.70 -13.67 22.02
CA ILE A 38 -10.33 -13.65 23.44
C ILE A 38 -11.60 -13.99 24.23
N GLY A 39 -11.77 -15.28 24.52
CA GLY A 39 -13.07 -15.78 24.97
C GLY A 39 -14.15 -15.47 23.91
N PRO A 40 -15.37 -15.08 24.31
CA PRO A 40 -16.44 -14.72 23.37
C PRO A 40 -16.27 -13.33 22.74
N ILE A 41 -15.18 -12.62 23.02
CA ILE A 41 -14.95 -11.27 22.50
C ILE A 41 -14.04 -11.35 21.27
N PRO A 42 -14.57 -11.03 20.06
CA PRO A 42 -13.77 -11.02 18.86
C PRO A 42 -12.93 -9.75 18.73
N LEU A 43 -11.64 -9.89 18.41
CA LEU A 43 -10.71 -8.80 18.10
C LEU A 43 -10.25 -8.88 16.65
N VAL A 44 -10.42 -7.81 15.87
CA VAL A 44 -10.10 -7.80 14.43
C VAL A 44 -8.98 -6.82 14.11
N ILE A 45 -8.03 -7.28 13.30
CA ILE A 45 -6.91 -6.49 12.79
C ILE A 45 -6.96 -6.59 11.26
N GLY A 46 -7.07 -5.46 10.55
CA GLY A 46 -7.12 -5.45 9.09
C GLY A 46 -6.23 -4.37 8.50
N SER A 47 -5.65 -4.66 7.32
CA SER A 47 -4.85 -3.71 6.55
C SER A 47 -5.69 -2.63 5.86
N ASP A 48 -6.98 -2.90 5.68
CA ASP A 48 -7.96 -1.95 5.14
C ASP A 48 -9.24 -1.94 5.99
N LYS A 49 -9.90 -0.79 6.06
CA LYS A 49 -11.12 -0.59 6.84
C LYS A 49 -12.27 -1.46 6.37
N ARG A 50 -12.43 -1.64 5.05
CA ARG A 50 -13.51 -2.46 4.48
C ARG A 50 -13.30 -3.92 4.85
N LEU A 51 -12.08 -4.43 4.67
CA LEU A 51 -11.71 -5.80 5.05
C LEU A 51 -11.87 -6.05 6.56
N ALA A 52 -11.45 -5.10 7.40
CA ALA A 52 -11.64 -5.19 8.85
C ALA A 52 -13.12 -5.22 9.24
N LEU A 53 -13.97 -4.38 8.62
CA LEU A 53 -15.40 -4.36 8.89
C LEU A 53 -16.10 -5.66 8.47
N ILE A 54 -15.74 -6.21 7.29
CA ILE A 54 -16.26 -7.49 6.82
C ILE A 54 -15.88 -8.61 7.79
N ALA A 55 -14.60 -8.68 8.18
CA ALA A 55 -14.12 -9.68 9.12
C ALA A 55 -14.78 -9.56 10.51
N MET A 56 -15.00 -8.33 10.99
CA MET A 56 -15.72 -8.06 12.24
C MET A 56 -17.17 -8.53 12.17
N GLY A 57 -17.91 -8.16 11.12
CA GLY A 57 -19.29 -8.59 10.93
C GLY A 57 -19.41 -10.11 10.86
N LEU A 58 -18.49 -10.77 10.15
CA LEU A 58 -18.45 -12.23 10.08
C LEU A 58 -18.18 -12.87 11.45
N ALA A 59 -17.20 -12.37 12.20
CA ALA A 59 -16.87 -12.87 13.53
C ALA A 59 -18.06 -12.72 14.50
N LEU A 60 -18.74 -11.58 14.47
CA LEU A 60 -19.93 -11.33 15.29
C LEU A 60 -21.09 -12.27 14.91
N ALA A 61 -21.33 -12.47 13.62
CA ALA A 61 -22.36 -13.39 13.15
C ALA A 61 -22.10 -14.82 13.62
N LEU A 62 -20.86 -15.30 13.49
CA LEU A 62 -20.46 -16.62 13.99
C LEU A 62 -20.58 -16.72 15.52
N MET A 63 -20.24 -15.65 16.25
CA MET A 63 -20.39 -15.59 17.71
C MET A 63 -21.87 -15.70 18.12
N VAL A 64 -22.78 -15.00 17.43
CA VAL A 64 -24.22 -15.09 17.69
C VAL A 64 -24.75 -16.49 17.40
N VAL A 65 -24.36 -17.08 16.28
CA VAL A 65 -24.73 -18.47 15.94
C VAL A 65 -24.26 -19.41 17.05
N TRP A 66 -22.99 -19.30 17.46
CA TRP A 66 -22.44 -20.11 18.55
C TRP A 66 -23.21 -19.92 19.87
N LEU A 67 -23.59 -18.68 20.20
CA LEU A 67 -24.35 -18.38 21.42
C LEU A 67 -25.77 -18.98 21.39
N ILE A 68 -26.43 -18.96 20.23
CA ILE A 68 -27.72 -19.62 20.02
C ILE A 68 -27.58 -21.12 20.22
N PHE A 69 -26.55 -21.74 19.64
CA PHE A 69 -26.26 -23.16 19.85
C PHE A 69 -26.02 -23.48 21.32
N LEU A 70 -25.26 -22.65 22.04
CA LEU A 70 -24.99 -22.85 23.47
C LEU A 70 -26.25 -22.72 24.34
N LEU A 71 -27.20 -21.87 23.96
CA LEU A 71 -28.42 -21.62 24.73
C LEU A 71 -29.53 -22.63 24.44
N LEU A 72 -29.60 -23.14 23.20
CA LEU A 72 -30.67 -24.04 22.75
C LEU A 72 -30.34 -25.53 22.89
N LEU A 73 -29.06 -25.88 23.01
CA LEU A 73 -28.59 -27.26 23.18
C LEU A 73 -28.40 -27.59 24.66
#